data_AF-C3MHB4-F1
#
_entry.id   AF-C3MHB4-F1
#
_cell.length_a   1.000
_cell.length_b   1.000
_cell.length_c   1.000
_cell.angle_alpha   90.00
_cell.angle_beta   90.00
_cell.angle_gamma   90.00
#
_symmetry.space_group_name_H-M   'P 1'
#
loop_
_entity.id
_entity.type
_entity.pdbx_description
1 polymer ?
#
loop_
_entity_poly.entity_id
_entity_poly.type
_entity_poly.pdbx_seq_one_letter_code
_entity_poly.pdbx_strand_id
1 'polypeptide(L)'
;MSTGRLYDRDRVRPRGAAKGSHVTEKPEESLEARLKRLGEDIASKRVDVSDEAEVRSAESRKGYAAAMKLSSEFIAGIVVGAFLGYLLDHFAGTGPWGMIVLLLLGFCAGVLNVLRSAGLVATPDQRGGSPGNSKKDGDGA
;
A
#
# COMPACT_ATOMS: atom_id res chain seq x y z
N MET A 1 9.25 66.55 34.29
CA MET A 1 8.03 67.38 34.29
C MET A 1 8.04 68.20 33.02
N SER A 2 7.11 67.95 32.09
CA SER A 2 7.00 68.68 30.82
C SER A 2 5.54 69.07 30.60
N THR A 3 5.32 70.36 30.41
CA THR A 3 4.00 70.99 30.36
C THR A 3 3.80 71.62 28.98
N GLY A 4 2.69 71.26 28.33
CA GLY A 4 1.87 72.15 27.49
C GLY A 4 2.44 72.69 26.17
N ARG A 5 1.93 72.14 25.05
CA ARG A 5 1.59 72.75 23.74
C ARG A 5 1.26 71.56 22.81
N LEU A 6 0.26 71.52 21.95
CA LEU A 6 -0.70 72.49 21.42
C LEU A 6 -1.90 71.66 20.95
N TYR A 7 -3.09 72.17 21.26
CA TYR A 7 -4.37 71.68 20.78
C TYR A 7 -4.47 72.10 19.31
N ASP A 8 -4.21 71.19 18.37
CA ASP A 8 -4.45 71.44 16.95
C ASP A 8 -5.89 71.05 16.62
N ARG A 9 -6.69 72.09 16.45
CA ARG A 9 -8.06 72.03 15.96
C ARG A 9 -8.04 71.85 14.45
N ASP A 10 -9.05 71.15 13.96
CA ASP A 10 -9.58 71.19 12.59
C ASP A 10 -9.08 70.14 11.59
N ARG A 11 -9.68 68.94 11.71
CA ARG A 11 -10.31 68.29 10.54
C ARG A 11 -11.73 67.83 10.85
N VAL A 12 -12.65 68.78 10.72
CA VAL A 12 -13.92 68.74 9.94
C VAL A 12 -14.07 67.41 9.14
N ARG A 13 -15.11 66.57 9.26
CA ARG A 13 -16.57 66.78 9.08
C ARG A 13 -17.34 65.44 9.33
N PRO A 14 -18.67 65.35 9.12
CA PRO A 14 -19.68 65.07 10.13
C PRO A 14 -20.20 63.60 10.18
N ARG A 15 -20.96 63.35 11.25
CA ARG A 15 -21.96 62.30 11.48
C ARG A 15 -22.60 61.70 10.21
N GLY A 16 -22.35 60.42 9.96
CA GLY A 16 -23.22 59.51 9.18
C GLY A 16 -23.31 58.21 9.98
N ALA A 17 -24.31 58.08 10.85
CA ALA A 17 -25.56 57.40 10.52
C ALA A 17 -25.31 55.95 10.10
N ALA A 18 -25.74 55.04 10.97
CA ALA A 18 -25.95 53.64 10.66
C ALA A 18 -26.48 53.49 9.23
N LYS A 19 -25.74 52.78 8.38
CA LYS A 19 -26.26 52.32 7.11
C LYS A 19 -26.04 50.82 7.10
N GLY A 20 -27.14 50.10 7.37
CA GLY A 20 -27.25 48.72 6.94
C GLY A 20 -26.90 48.70 5.46
N SER A 21 -25.74 48.12 5.13
CA SER A 21 -25.45 47.67 3.79
C SER A 21 -26.33 46.46 3.56
N HIS A 22 -27.48 46.74 2.98
CA HIS A 22 -28.32 45.83 2.25
C HIS A 22 -27.44 45.05 1.27
N VAL A 23 -26.92 43.89 1.69
CA VAL A 23 -26.35 42.91 0.77
C VAL A 23 -27.53 42.22 0.11
N THR A 24 -28.08 42.90 -0.90
CA THR A 24 -28.83 42.28 -1.99
C THR A 24 -27.89 41.53 -2.93
N GLU A 25 -26.97 40.75 -2.36
CA GLU A 25 -26.40 39.61 -3.06
C GLU A 25 -27.11 38.41 -2.47
N LYS A 26 -27.98 37.87 -3.30
CA LYS A 26 -28.86 36.74 -3.06
C LYS A 26 -28.17 35.65 -2.21
N PRO A 27 -28.53 35.45 -0.93
CA PRO A 27 -27.88 34.45 -0.06
C PRO A 27 -28.00 33.02 -0.62
N GLU A 28 -29.01 32.76 -1.44
CA GLU A 28 -29.16 31.61 -2.32
C GLU A 28 -27.94 31.38 -3.25
N GLU A 29 -27.42 32.41 -3.92
CA GLU A 29 -26.23 32.29 -4.78
C GLU A 29 -24.97 31.91 -3.99
N SER A 30 -24.85 32.39 -2.75
CA SER A 30 -23.74 32.04 -1.84
C SER A 30 -23.82 30.59 -1.35
N LEU A 31 -25.04 30.08 -1.09
CA LEU A 31 -25.28 28.69 -0.69
C LEU A 31 -25.06 27.74 -1.87
N GLU A 32 -25.54 28.08 -3.05
CA GLU A 32 -25.29 27.33 -4.28
C GLU A 32 -23.78 27.22 -4.58
N ALA A 33 -23.04 28.31 -4.41
CA ALA A 33 -21.58 28.30 -4.56
C ALA A 33 -20.89 27.35 -3.56
N ARG A 34 -21.37 27.27 -2.31
CA ARG A 34 -20.85 26.35 -1.29
C ARG A 34 -21.24 24.90 -1.58
N LEU A 35 -22.48 24.65 -1.98
CA LEU A 35 -22.97 23.32 -2.36
C LEU A 35 -22.20 22.77 -3.56
N LYS A 36 -21.93 23.64 -4.54
CA LYS A 36 -21.14 23.28 -5.73
C LYS A 36 -19.71 22.90 -5.34
N ARG A 37 -19.04 23.71 -4.52
CA ARG A 37 -17.69 23.40 -4.00
C ARG A 37 -17.66 22.10 -3.19
N LEU A 38 -18.64 21.88 -2.32
CA LEU A 38 -18.72 20.68 -1.51
C LEU A 38 -19.02 19.43 -2.35
N GLY A 39 -19.85 19.57 -3.39
CA GLY A 39 -20.10 18.52 -4.37
C GLY A 39 -18.85 18.16 -5.16
N GLU A 40 -18.04 19.15 -5.55
CA GLU A 40 -16.76 18.96 -6.24
C GLU A 40 -15.71 18.28 -5.34
N ASP A 41 -15.62 18.68 -4.08
CA ASP A 41 -14.75 18.02 -3.09
C ASP A 41 -15.18 16.56 -2.81
N ILE A 42 -16.49 16.30 -2.68
CA ILE A 42 -17.02 14.94 -2.49
C ILE A 42 -16.80 14.09 -3.74
N ALA A 43 -17.03 14.63 -4.93
CA ALA A 43 -16.80 13.93 -6.18
C ALA A 43 -15.31 13.56 -6.33
N SER A 44 -14.41 14.51 -6.07
CA SER A 44 -12.97 14.29 -6.10
C SER A 44 -12.54 13.24 -5.08
N LYS A 45 -13.07 13.30 -3.85
CA LYS A 45 -12.73 12.33 -2.80
C LYS A 45 -13.32 10.94 -3.05
N ARG A 46 -14.48 10.85 -3.71
CA ARG A 46 -15.07 9.56 -4.10
C ARG A 46 -14.23 8.85 -5.16
N VAL A 47 -13.67 9.59 -6.13
CA VAL A 47 -12.79 9.05 -7.17
C VAL A 47 -11.49 8.50 -6.57
N ASP A 48 -10.82 9.29 -5.73
CA ASP A 48 -9.64 8.88 -4.94
C ASP A 48 -9.95 7.57 -4.18
N VAL A 49 -10.97 7.59 -3.31
CA VAL A 49 -11.35 6.41 -2.51
C VAL A 49 -11.71 5.19 -3.37
N SER A 50 -12.34 5.37 -4.53
CA SER A 50 -12.62 4.24 -5.44
C SER A 50 -11.35 3.67 -6.07
N ASP A 51 -10.42 4.52 -6.49
CA ASP A 51 -9.14 4.10 -7.07
C ASP A 51 -8.29 3.39 -6.00
N GLU A 52 -8.20 3.91 -4.78
CA GLU A 52 -7.53 3.22 -3.67
C GLU A 52 -8.22 1.91 -3.27
N ALA A 53 -9.55 1.86 -3.28
CA ALA A 53 -10.28 0.64 -2.99
C ALA A 53 -10.04 -0.42 -4.07
N GLU A 54 -9.99 -0.02 -5.33
CA GLU A 54 -9.72 -0.92 -6.45
C GLU A 54 -8.28 -1.46 -6.41
N VAL A 55 -7.29 -0.60 -6.16
CA VAL A 55 -5.88 -1.00 -5.96
C VAL A 55 -5.74 -1.96 -4.77
N ARG A 56 -6.34 -1.65 -3.62
CA ARG A 56 -6.33 -2.53 -2.43
C ARG A 56 -7.01 -3.87 -2.70
N SER A 57 -8.11 -3.88 -3.45
CA SER A 57 -8.81 -5.11 -3.82
C SER A 57 -7.99 -5.96 -4.80
N ALA A 58 -7.27 -5.34 -5.74
CA ALA A 58 -6.38 -6.01 -6.67
C ALA A 58 -5.15 -6.58 -5.94
N GLU A 59 -4.57 -5.84 -5.00
CA GLU A 59 -3.47 -6.29 -4.15
C GLU A 59 -3.90 -7.46 -3.23
N SER A 60 -5.08 -7.35 -2.61
CA SER A 60 -5.65 -8.43 -1.78
C SER A 60 -5.89 -9.71 -2.59
N ARG A 61 -6.43 -9.58 -3.81
CA ARG A 61 -6.61 -10.74 -4.72
C ARG A 61 -5.26 -11.35 -5.12
N LYS A 62 -4.24 -10.54 -5.41
CA LYS A 62 -2.89 -11.03 -5.72
C LYS A 62 -2.27 -11.77 -4.53
N GLY A 63 -2.36 -11.20 -3.33
CA GLY A 63 -1.86 -11.83 -2.10
C GLY A 63 -2.58 -13.14 -1.79
N TYR A 64 -3.90 -13.19 -1.95
CA TYR A 64 -4.69 -14.40 -1.77
C TYR A 64 -4.34 -15.47 -2.82
N ALA A 65 -4.23 -15.10 -4.09
CA ALA A 65 -3.84 -16.03 -5.15
C ALA A 65 -2.43 -16.60 -4.95
N ALA A 66 -1.49 -15.78 -4.47
CA ALA A 66 -0.15 -16.23 -4.12
C ALA A 66 -0.19 -17.19 -2.91
N ALA A 67 -0.94 -16.86 -1.86
CA ALA A 67 -1.10 -17.72 -0.69
C ALA A 67 -1.74 -19.07 -1.04
N MET A 68 -2.74 -19.08 -1.92
CA MET A 68 -3.41 -20.29 -2.39
C MET A 68 -2.52 -21.18 -3.27
N LYS A 69 -1.65 -20.58 -4.08
CA LYS A 69 -0.63 -21.34 -4.84
C LYS A 69 0.41 -21.95 -3.91
N LEU A 70 0.92 -21.17 -2.96
CA LEU A 70 1.93 -21.65 -2.02
C LEU A 70 1.38 -22.77 -1.13
N SER A 71 0.13 -22.65 -0.67
CA SER A 71 -0.51 -23.68 0.14
C SER A 71 -0.78 -24.95 -0.67
N SER A 72 -1.18 -24.84 -1.94
CA SER A 72 -1.44 -26.01 -2.77
C SER A 72 -0.16 -26.78 -3.12
N GLU A 73 0.94 -26.07 -3.41
CA GLU A 73 2.26 -26.68 -3.63
C GLU A 73 2.76 -27.40 -2.37
N PHE A 74 2.56 -26.80 -1.19
CA PHE A 74 2.94 -27.40 0.08
C PHE A 74 2.12 -28.67 0.40
N ILE A 75 0.80 -28.60 0.27
CA ILE A 75 -0.09 -29.73 0.55
C ILE A 75 0.15 -30.86 -0.45
N ALA A 76 0.38 -30.55 -1.73
CA ALA A 76 0.72 -31.55 -2.74
C ALA A 76 1.99 -32.32 -2.37
N GLY A 77 3.03 -31.64 -1.91
CA GLY A 77 4.27 -32.28 -1.42
C GLY A 77 4.03 -33.22 -0.23
N ILE A 78 3.19 -32.82 0.72
CA ILE A 78 2.83 -33.66 1.88
C ILE A 78 2.05 -34.90 1.44
N VAL A 79 1.04 -34.74 0.59
CA VAL A 79 0.21 -35.86 0.11
C VAL A 79 1.05 -36.86 -0.67
N VAL A 80 1.94 -36.39 -1.55
CA VAL A 80 2.86 -37.26 -2.31
C VAL A 80 3.83 -37.96 -1.37
N GLY A 81 4.41 -37.26 -0.39
CA GLY A 81 5.32 -37.85 0.59
C GLY A 81 4.65 -38.89 1.48
N ALA A 82 3.42 -38.63 1.93
CA ALA A 82 2.61 -39.58 2.70
C ALA A 82 2.26 -40.81 1.87
N PHE A 83 1.87 -40.62 0.61
CA PHE A 83 1.54 -41.72 -0.30
C PHE A 83 2.78 -42.60 -0.60
N LEU A 84 3.93 -41.99 -0.89
CA LEU A 84 5.18 -42.72 -1.09
C LEU A 84 5.63 -43.44 0.19
N GLY A 85 5.52 -42.79 1.36
CA GLY A 85 5.90 -43.39 2.64
C GLY A 85 5.01 -44.57 3.03
N TYR A 86 3.71 -44.47 2.77
CA TYR A 86 2.79 -45.59 2.96
C TYR A 86 3.13 -46.77 2.04
N LEU A 87 3.43 -46.51 0.76
CA LEU A 87 3.80 -47.56 -0.18
C LEU A 87 5.11 -48.23 0.22
N LEU A 88 6.09 -47.46 0.69
CA LEU A 88 7.38 -47.96 1.14
C LEU A 88 7.23 -48.84 2.39
N ASP A 89 6.45 -48.41 3.38
CA ASP A 89 6.15 -49.20 4.58
C ASP A 89 5.43 -50.51 4.23
N HIS A 90 4.52 -50.47 3.26
CA HIS A 90 3.81 -51.67 2.81
C HIS A 90 4.74 -52.69 2.13
N PHE A 91 5.68 -52.23 1.30
CA PHE A 91 6.63 -53.11 0.61
C PHE A 91 7.74 -53.63 1.53
N ALA A 92 8.22 -52.80 2.46
CA ALA A 92 9.31 -53.18 3.35
C ALA A 92 8.87 -54.11 4.49
N GLY A 93 7.56 -54.18 4.79
CA GLY A 93 7.03 -54.97 5.92
C GLY A 93 7.52 -54.50 7.29
N THR A 94 8.30 -53.41 7.32
CA THR A 94 8.68 -52.68 8.52
C THR A 94 7.45 -51.94 9.04
N GLY A 95 7.39 -51.64 10.35
CA GLY A 95 6.33 -50.79 10.91
C GLY A 95 6.29 -49.39 10.25
N PRO A 96 5.59 -48.39 10.82
CA PRO A 96 5.38 -47.06 10.21
C PRO A 96 6.67 -46.19 10.12
N TRP A 97 7.83 -46.81 9.95
CA TRP A 97 9.16 -46.23 10.01
C TRP A 97 9.47 -45.41 8.76
N GLY A 98 9.10 -45.89 7.58
CA GLY A 98 9.17 -45.15 6.32
C GLY A 98 8.22 -43.96 6.31
N MET A 99 7.00 -44.09 6.84
CA MET A 99 6.12 -42.95 7.08
C MET A 99 6.76 -41.93 8.02
N ILE A 100 7.38 -42.34 9.14
CA ILE A 100 8.03 -41.40 10.06
C ILE A 100 9.20 -40.66 9.39
N VAL A 101 10.09 -41.38 8.71
CA VAL A 101 11.27 -40.78 8.05
C VAL A 101 10.86 -39.86 6.90
N LEU A 102 9.95 -40.29 6.03
CA LEU A 102 9.50 -39.47 4.91
C LEU A 102 8.60 -38.29 5.35
N LEU A 103 7.85 -38.44 6.43
CA LEU A 103 7.11 -37.33 7.03
C LEU A 103 8.06 -36.29 7.62
N LEU A 104 9.09 -36.72 8.38
CA LEU A 104 10.10 -35.80 8.92
C LEU A 104 10.89 -35.10 7.81
N LEU A 105 11.32 -35.86 6.80
CA LEU A 105 12.05 -35.30 5.66
C LEU A 105 11.17 -34.35 4.83
N GLY A 106 9.92 -34.74 4.55
CA GLY A 106 8.94 -33.93 3.85
C GLY A 106 8.54 -32.67 4.61
N PHE A 107 8.40 -32.76 5.94
CA PHE A 107 8.18 -31.61 6.82
C PHE A 107 9.38 -30.66 6.80
N CYS A 108 10.60 -31.19 6.91
CA CYS A 108 11.83 -30.40 6.84
C CYS A 108 11.96 -29.70 5.47
N ALA A 109 11.72 -30.42 4.37
CA ALA A 109 11.70 -29.86 3.01
C ALA A 109 10.60 -28.80 2.84
N GLY A 110 9.42 -29.02 3.42
CA GLY A 110 8.32 -28.07 3.40
C GLY A 110 8.63 -26.79 4.17
N VAL A 111 9.21 -26.90 5.38
CA VAL A 111 9.68 -25.75 6.17
C VAL A 111 10.77 -25.00 5.39
N LEU A 112 11.72 -25.70 4.77
CA LEU A 112 12.74 -25.08 3.91
C LEU A 112 12.13 -24.36 2.70
N ASN A 113 11.07 -24.90 2.08
CA ASN A 113 10.37 -24.25 0.97
C ASN A 113 9.67 -22.96 1.40
N VAL A 114 9.06 -22.95 2.59
CA VAL A 114 8.43 -21.76 3.17
C VAL A 114 9.48 -20.72 3.55
N LEU A 115 10.57 -21.12 4.21
CA LEU A 115 11.66 -20.21 4.58
C LEU A 115 12.36 -19.62 3.36
N ARG A 116 12.51 -20.40 2.28
CA ARG A 116 12.98 -19.90 0.98
C ARG A 116 12.01 -18.89 0.36
N SER A 117 10.71 -19.18 0.40
CA SER A 117 9.68 -18.26 -0.10
C SER A 117 9.59 -16.96 0.71
N ALA A 118 9.88 -17.03 2.00
CA ALA A 118 9.97 -15.89 2.90
C ALA A 118 11.30 -15.11 2.78
N GLY A 119 12.24 -15.54 1.92
CA GLY A 119 13.53 -14.87 1.71
C GLY A 119 14.54 -15.05 2.84
N LEU A 120 14.28 -15.95 3.78
CA LEU A 120 15.15 -16.21 4.94
C LEU A 120 16.31 -17.17 4.62
N VAL A 121 16.27 -17.81 3.46
CA VAL A 121 17.36 -18.66 2.93
C VAL A 121 17.92 -18.00 1.68
N ALA A 122 19.15 -17.48 1.79
CA ALA A 122 19.87 -16.88 0.67
C ALA A 122 20.02 -17.91 -0.47
N THR A 123 19.53 -17.56 -1.66
CA THR A 123 19.74 -18.37 -2.86
C THR A 123 21.10 -17.95 -3.44
N PRO A 124 22.13 -18.83 -3.53
CA PRO A 124 23.47 -18.43 -3.94
C PRO A 124 23.64 -18.05 -5.43
N ASP A 125 22.59 -17.92 -6.24
CA ASP A 125 22.72 -17.86 -7.70
C ASP A 125 22.09 -16.63 -8.37
N GLN A 126 22.42 -15.42 -7.91
CA GLN A 126 22.22 -14.20 -8.69
C GLN A 126 23.49 -13.37 -8.84
N ARG A 127 24.65 -14.06 -8.96
CA ARG A 127 25.95 -13.43 -9.20
C ARG A 127 26.56 -13.87 -10.54
N GLY A 128 25.75 -13.87 -11.60
CA GLY A 128 26.22 -14.25 -12.94
C GLY A 128 25.43 -13.54 -14.03
N GLY A 129 25.70 -12.25 -14.25
CA GLY A 129 25.08 -11.54 -15.37
C GLY A 129 25.23 -10.02 -15.34
N SER A 130 26.44 -9.52 -15.15
CA SER A 130 26.75 -8.14 -15.55
C SER A 130 27.31 -8.19 -16.98
N PRO A 131 26.82 -7.33 -17.87
CA PRO A 131 27.73 -6.56 -18.71
C PRO A 131 27.54 -5.09 -18.37
N GLY A 132 28.64 -4.49 -17.92
CA GLY A 132 28.75 -3.08 -17.63
C GLY A 132 28.36 -2.24 -18.84
N ASN A 133 27.50 -1.26 -18.61
CA ASN A 133 27.40 -0.10 -19.47
C ASN A 133 28.55 0.85 -19.09
N SER A 134 29.75 0.57 -19.58
CA SER A 134 30.81 1.57 -19.66
C SER A 134 30.36 2.60 -20.69
N LYS A 135 29.68 3.63 -20.20
CA LYS A 135 29.43 4.86 -20.94
C LYS A 135 30.81 5.40 -21.33
N LYS A 136 31.13 5.25 -22.62
CA LYS A 136 32.31 5.82 -23.26
C LYS A 136 32.32 7.32 -22.98
N ASP A 137 33.23 7.73 -22.11
CA ASP A 137 33.88 9.03 -22.24
C ASP A 137 34.67 9.00 -23.54
N GLY A 138 34.41 9.98 -24.40
CA GLY A 138 34.96 10.06 -25.75
C GLY A 138 34.56 11.37 -26.41
N ASP A 139 35.09 12.46 -25.84
CA ASP A 139 35.92 13.45 -26.53
C ASP A 139 35.64 13.73 -28.03
N GLY A 140 35.49 15.01 -28.38
CA GLY A 140 35.77 15.47 -29.75
C GLY A 140 34.89 16.58 -30.31
N ALA A 141 35.45 17.79 -30.28
CA ALA A 141 35.27 18.95 -31.17
C ALA A 141 34.05 19.87 -30.99
#